data_AF-A0A0B8Q130-F1
#
_entry.id   AF-A0A0B8Q130-F1
#
_cell.length_a   1.000
_cell.length_b   1.000
_cell.length_c   1.000
_cell.angle_alpha   90.00
_cell.angle_beta   90.00
_cell.angle_gamma   90.00
#
_symmetry.space_group_name_H-M   'P 1'
#
loop_
_entity.id
_entity.type
_entity.pdbx_description
1 polymer ?
#
loop_
_entity_poly.entity_id
_entity_poly.type
_entity_poly.pdbx_seq_one_letter_code
_entity_poly.pdbx_strand_id
1 'polypeptide(L)'
;MDKLTQAELHPKQMLGRVEEFMDKIQALATELSLPIAEFQADHLALRINDSELAKLAHQAWSEYGSTISEAMINGRPIVVIFFDEPIKVKGWSIECLELPYPAEGKLYCTRLGTC
;
A
#
# COMPACT_ATOMS: atom_id res chain seq x y z
N MET A 1 10.96 -16.69 -11.46
CA MET A 1 10.44 -15.64 -10.57
C MET A 1 10.01 -14.46 -11.43
N ASP A 2 8.76 -14.04 -11.36
CA ASP A 2 8.28 -12.84 -12.04
C ASP A 2 8.93 -11.56 -11.47
N LYS A 3 8.91 -10.47 -12.25
CA LYS A 3 9.56 -9.19 -11.92
C LYS A 3 9.02 -8.57 -10.62
N LEU A 4 7.74 -8.78 -10.32
CA LEU A 4 7.09 -8.24 -9.13
C LEU A 4 7.59 -8.93 -7.86
N THR A 5 7.73 -10.25 -7.90
CA THR A 5 8.30 -11.05 -6.80
C THR A 5 9.77 -10.72 -6.53
N GLN A 6 10.56 -10.47 -7.58
CA GLN A 6 11.96 -10.04 -7.44
C GLN A 6 12.09 -8.66 -6.78
N ALA A 7 11.14 -7.76 -7.06
CA ALA A 7 11.05 -6.44 -6.44
C ALA A 7 10.44 -6.48 -5.01
N GLU A 8 10.08 -7.66 -4.51
CA GLU A 8 9.36 -7.85 -3.24
C GLU A 8 8.02 -7.10 -3.17
N LEU A 9 7.34 -6.93 -4.30
CA LEU A 9 6.07 -6.19 -4.40
C LEU A 9 4.86 -7.09 -4.61
N HIS A 10 5.04 -8.41 -4.64
CA HIS A 10 3.92 -9.35 -4.76
C HIS A 10 3.01 -9.23 -3.53
N PRO A 11 1.66 -9.26 -3.67
CA PRO A 11 0.72 -9.10 -2.54
C PRO A 11 1.06 -9.97 -1.33
N LYS A 12 1.33 -11.26 -1.54
CA LYS A 12 1.78 -12.18 -0.49
C LYS A 12 3.02 -11.68 0.31
N GLN A 13 4.02 -11.12 -0.37
CA GLN A 13 5.21 -10.56 0.29
C GLN A 13 4.87 -9.25 1.04
N MET A 14 4.01 -8.41 0.44
CA MET A 14 3.54 -7.17 1.06
C MET A 14 2.74 -7.45 2.34
N LEU A 15 1.77 -8.35 2.27
CA LEU A 15 0.92 -8.78 3.40
C LEU A 15 1.78 -9.33 4.55
N GLY A 16 2.81 -10.12 4.25
CA GLY A 16 3.76 -10.61 5.25
C GLY A 16 4.58 -9.52 5.97
N ARG A 17 4.54 -8.27 5.49
CA ARG A 17 5.24 -7.12 6.10
C ARG A 17 4.29 -6.08 6.70
N VAL A 18 2.97 -6.26 6.60
CA VAL A 18 2.00 -5.30 7.14
C VAL A 18 2.17 -5.15 8.65
N GLU A 19 2.46 -6.24 9.36
CA GLU A 19 2.66 -6.16 10.82
C GLU A 19 3.83 -5.24 11.20
N GLU A 20 5.00 -5.42 10.58
CA GLU A 20 6.18 -4.54 10.79
C GLU A 20 5.86 -3.08 10.43
N PHE A 21 5.06 -2.85 9.38
CA PHE A 21 4.62 -1.52 8.99
C PHE A 21 3.72 -0.89 10.06
N MET A 22 2.73 -1.62 10.59
CA MET A 22 1.84 -1.10 11.62
C MET A 22 2.54 -0.86 12.96
N ASP A 23 3.61 -1.61 13.27
CA ASP A 23 4.46 -1.34 14.43
C ASP A 23 5.14 0.04 14.31
N LYS A 24 5.61 0.40 13.10
CA LYS A 24 6.20 1.72 12.83
C LYS A 24 5.16 2.85 12.96
N ILE A 25 3.92 2.60 12.52
CA ILE A 25 2.82 3.57 12.67
C ILE A 25 2.49 3.81 14.14
N GLN A 26 2.40 2.75 14.96
CA GLN A 26 2.18 2.88 16.41
C GLN A 26 3.34 3.60 17.11
N ALA A 27 4.58 3.29 16.74
CA ALA A 27 5.75 3.97 17.28
C ALA A 27 5.74 5.47 16.97
N LEU A 28 5.46 5.85 15.71
CA LEU A 28 5.34 7.24 15.29
C LEU A 28 4.18 7.95 16.02
N ALA A 29 3.02 7.31 16.15
CA ALA A 29 1.90 7.89 16.89
C ALA A 29 2.22 8.10 18.37
N THR A 30 2.97 7.17 18.97
CA THR A 30 3.44 7.31 20.35
C THR A 30 4.36 8.52 20.50
N GLU A 31 5.32 8.69 19.58
CA GLU A 31 6.20 9.86 19.53
C GLU A 31 5.42 11.18 19.39
N LEU A 32 4.38 11.18 18.56
CA LEU A 32 3.50 12.33 18.34
C LEU A 32 2.40 12.50 19.40
N SER A 33 2.33 11.61 20.41
CA SER A 33 1.27 11.58 21.42
C SER A 33 -0.16 11.55 20.84
N LEU A 34 -0.33 10.80 19.74
CA LEU A 34 -1.62 10.61 19.06
C LEU A 34 -2.33 9.35 19.57
N PRO A 35 -3.60 9.43 20.02
CA PRO A 35 -4.35 8.28 20.53
C PRO A 35 -4.92 7.44 19.37
N ILE A 36 -4.06 6.88 18.53
CA ILE A 36 -4.49 6.21 17.29
C ILE A 36 -5.35 4.95 17.50
N ALA A 37 -5.31 4.36 18.70
CA ALA A 37 -6.11 3.20 19.07
C ALA A 37 -7.62 3.48 19.10
N GLU A 38 -8.03 4.74 19.14
CA GLU A 38 -9.44 5.16 19.11
C GLU A 38 -10.00 5.29 17.69
N PHE A 39 -9.14 5.21 16.67
CA PHE A 39 -9.52 5.42 15.27
C PHE A 39 -9.42 4.12 14.47
N GLN A 40 -10.25 4.04 13.43
CA GLN A 40 -10.21 2.95 12.45
C GLN A 40 -9.40 3.39 11.23
N ALA A 41 -8.42 2.57 10.83
CA ALA A 41 -7.71 2.79 9.59
C ALA A 41 -8.60 2.46 8.38
N ASP A 42 -8.79 3.44 7.49
CA ASP A 42 -9.64 3.32 6.30
C ASP A 42 -8.96 2.47 5.21
N HIS A 43 -7.72 2.85 4.82
CA HIS A 43 -6.98 2.19 3.75
C HIS A 43 -5.46 2.14 4.03
N LEU A 44 -4.77 1.21 3.36
CA LEU A 44 -3.32 1.22 3.20
C LEU A 44 -2.96 1.91 1.88
N ALA A 45 -1.90 2.71 1.86
CA ALA A 45 -1.39 3.32 0.63
C ALA A 45 -0.07 2.67 0.20
N LEU A 46 -0.03 2.13 -1.03
CA LEU A 46 1.17 1.56 -1.63
C LEU A 46 1.81 2.55 -2.61
N ARG A 47 3.07 2.89 -2.36
CA ARG A 47 3.89 3.73 -3.25
C ARG A 47 4.91 2.85 -3.98
N ILE A 48 4.88 2.92 -5.30
CA ILE A 48 5.84 2.26 -6.20
C ILE A 48 6.38 3.36 -7.13
N ASN A 49 7.70 3.42 -7.33
CA ASN A 49 8.32 4.44 -8.19
C ASN A 49 8.38 4.04 -9.67
N ASP A 50 8.36 2.74 -9.97
CA ASP A 50 8.42 2.21 -11.33
C ASP A 50 7.01 1.95 -11.89
N SER A 51 6.72 2.52 -13.06
CA SER A 51 5.38 2.45 -13.66
C SER A 51 4.98 1.05 -14.13
N GLU A 52 5.94 0.24 -14.53
CA GLU A 52 5.68 -1.14 -14.94
C GLU A 52 5.39 -2.01 -13.72
N LEU A 53 6.18 -1.86 -12.65
CA LEU A 53 5.93 -2.53 -11.37
C LEU A 53 4.59 -2.11 -10.76
N ALA A 54 4.18 -0.84 -10.87
CA ALA A 54 2.87 -0.39 -10.41
C ALA A 54 1.72 -1.09 -11.16
N LYS A 55 1.84 -1.26 -12.49
CA LYS A 55 0.86 -2.01 -13.30
C LYS A 55 0.81 -3.49 -12.91
N LEU A 56 1.97 -4.11 -12.75
CA LEU A 56 2.07 -5.52 -12.32
C LEU A 56 1.49 -5.71 -10.92
N ALA A 57 1.76 -4.77 -10.00
CA ALA A 57 1.20 -4.79 -8.66
C ALA A 57 -0.33 -4.66 -8.69
N HIS A 58 -0.88 -3.71 -9.46
CA HIS A 58 -2.33 -3.57 -9.63
C HIS A 58 -2.95 -4.89 -10.11
N GLN A 59 -2.39 -5.51 -11.15
CA GLN A 59 -2.88 -6.80 -11.65
C GLN A 59 -2.83 -7.88 -10.56
N ALA A 60 -1.71 -8.02 -9.84
CA ALA A 60 -1.59 -9.04 -8.79
C ALA A 60 -2.56 -8.79 -7.62
N TRP A 61 -2.80 -7.53 -7.24
CA TRP A 61 -3.75 -7.20 -6.18
C TRP A 61 -5.23 -7.40 -6.59
N SER A 62 -5.54 -7.46 -7.89
CA SER A 62 -6.90 -7.80 -8.36
C SER A 62 -7.34 -9.23 -8.03
N GLU A 63 -6.41 -10.11 -7.63
CA GLU A 63 -6.73 -11.45 -7.12
C GLU A 63 -7.16 -11.45 -5.64
N TYR A 64 -7.01 -10.32 -4.94
CA TYR A 64 -7.28 -10.16 -3.50
C TYR A 64 -8.47 -9.23 -3.23
N GLY A 65 -9.12 -8.73 -4.28
CA GLY A 65 -10.16 -7.73 -4.16
C GLY A 65 -10.55 -7.12 -5.49
N SER A 66 -11.51 -6.20 -5.43
CA SER A 66 -12.07 -5.52 -6.60
C SER A 66 -11.69 -4.04 -6.63
N THR A 67 -11.34 -3.53 -7.81
CA THR A 67 -11.15 -2.08 -8.01
C THR A 67 -12.48 -1.36 -7.87
N ILE A 68 -12.61 -0.52 -6.84
CA ILE A 68 -13.81 0.28 -6.56
C ILE A 68 -13.67 1.74 -7.04
N SER A 69 -12.45 2.18 -7.34
CA SER A 69 -12.17 3.50 -7.91
C SER A 69 -10.90 3.46 -8.74
N GLU A 70 -10.93 4.13 -9.89
CA GLU A 70 -9.75 4.41 -10.70
C GLU A 70 -9.87 5.85 -11.24
N ALA A 71 -9.26 6.79 -10.52
CA ALA A 71 -9.36 8.21 -10.83
C ALA A 71 -8.08 8.73 -11.49
N MET A 72 -8.23 9.45 -12.61
CA MET A 72 -7.11 10.16 -13.22
C MET A 72 -6.84 11.48 -12.50
N ILE A 73 -5.74 11.55 -11.75
CA ILE A 73 -5.35 12.72 -10.96
C ILE A 73 -3.95 13.17 -11.39
N ASN A 74 -3.83 14.42 -11.85
CA ASN A 74 -2.57 14.98 -12.36
C ASN A 74 -1.88 14.08 -13.42
N GLY A 75 -2.66 13.56 -14.37
CA GLY A 75 -2.15 12.78 -15.49
C GLY A 75 -1.81 11.32 -15.19
N ARG A 76 -2.11 10.80 -13.99
CA ARG A 76 -1.89 9.39 -13.63
C ARG A 76 -3.08 8.78 -12.90
N PRO A 77 -3.28 7.46 -12.99
CA PRO A 77 -4.34 6.79 -12.25
C PRO A 77 -3.98 6.68 -10.76
N ILE A 78 -4.98 6.87 -9.92
CA ILE A 78 -4.99 6.43 -8.53
C ILE A 78 -6.08 5.37 -8.42
N VAL A 79 -5.65 4.16 -8.11
CA VAL A 79 -6.53 2.99 -8.00
C VAL A 79 -6.83 2.73 -6.54
N VAL A 80 -8.08 2.41 -6.22
CA VAL A 80 -8.48 1.90 -4.90
C VAL A 80 -9.07 0.51 -5.09
N ILE A 81 -8.46 -0.46 -4.43
CA ILE A 81 -8.86 -1.87 -4.43
C ILE A 81 -9.50 -2.17 -3.08
N PHE A 82 -10.75 -2.60 -3.07
CA PHE A 82 -11.44 -3.09 -1.89
C PHE A 82 -11.17 -4.59 -1.75
N PHE A 83 -10.64 -5.02 -0.60
CA PHE A 83 -10.26 -6.42 -0.40
C PHE A 83 -11.48 -7.33 -0.26
N ASP A 84 -11.36 -8.57 -0.78
CA ASP A 84 -12.37 -9.60 -0.55
C ASP A 84 -12.42 -10.01 0.94
N GLU A 85 -11.24 -10.03 1.58
CA GLU A 85 -11.10 -10.19 3.03
C GLU A 85 -10.28 -9.03 3.61
N PRO A 86 -10.79 -8.30 4.63
CA PRO A 86 -10.07 -7.17 5.20
C PRO A 86 -8.80 -7.61 5.92
N ILE A 87 -7.76 -6.78 5.84
CA ILE A 87 -6.51 -7.02 6.54
C ILE A 87 -6.69 -6.68 8.02
N LYS A 88 -6.70 -7.71 8.87
CA LYS A 88 -6.82 -7.56 10.33
C LYS A 88 -5.44 -7.52 10.97
N VAL A 89 -5.08 -6.39 11.57
CA VAL A 89 -3.74 -6.17 12.15
C VAL A 89 -3.80 -5.16 13.29
N LYS A 90 -3.19 -5.51 14.45
CA LYS A 90 -3.06 -4.63 15.63
C LYS A 90 -4.37 -3.96 16.07
N GLY A 91 -5.50 -4.67 15.93
CA GLY A 91 -6.84 -4.18 16.29
C GLY A 91 -7.58 -3.43 15.18
N TRP A 92 -6.91 -3.07 14.08
CA TRP A 92 -7.56 -2.51 12.90
C TRP A 92 -8.03 -3.58 11.93
N SER A 93 -9.09 -3.25 11.19
CA SER A 93 -9.61 -4.01 10.06
C SER A 93 -9.58 -3.15 8.81
N ILE A 94 -8.53 -3.26 7.99
CA ILE A 94 -8.32 -2.36 6.85
C ILE A 94 -8.97 -2.96 5.60
N GLU A 95 -9.82 -2.19 4.94
CA GLU A 95 -10.68 -2.70 3.86
C GLU A 95 -10.14 -2.42 2.47
N CYS A 96 -9.27 -1.40 2.32
CA CYS A 96 -8.81 -0.95 1.01
C CYS A 96 -7.28 -0.83 0.89
N LEU A 97 -6.81 -1.01 -0.34
CA LEU A 97 -5.50 -0.60 -0.82
C LEU A 97 -5.65 0.56 -1.81
N GLU A 98 -5.06 1.71 -1.50
CA GLU A 98 -4.82 2.76 -2.47
C GLU A 98 -3.46 2.51 -3.17
N LEU A 99 -3.47 2.44 -4.50
CA LEU A 99 -2.28 2.36 -5.34
C LEU A 99 -2.26 3.56 -6.31
N PRO A 100 -1.64 4.67 -5.90
CA PRO A 100 -1.35 5.78 -6.79
C PRO A 100 -0.18 5.39 -7.70
N TYR A 101 -0.37 5.49 -9.00
CA TYR A 101 0.73 5.26 -9.93
C TYR A 101 1.83 6.31 -9.71
N PRO A 102 3.09 6.05 -10.16
CA PRO A 102 4.18 6.98 -9.97
C PRO A 102 3.88 8.35 -10.60
N ALA A 103 4.22 9.42 -9.89
CA ALA A 103 4.19 10.76 -10.46
C ALA A 103 5.52 11.05 -11.15
N GLU A 104 5.47 11.72 -12.30
CA GLU A 104 6.69 12.26 -12.91
C GLU A 104 7.41 13.20 -11.93
N GLY A 105 8.72 13.01 -11.77
CA GLY A 105 9.55 13.83 -10.89
C GLY A 105 9.34 13.63 -9.39
N LYS A 106 8.52 12.67 -8.94
CA LYS A 106 8.41 12.30 -7.53
C LYS A 106 8.93 10.90 -7.29
N LEU A 107 9.90 10.80 -6.39
CA LEU A 107 10.44 9.52 -5.94
C LEU A 107 10.22 9.40 -4.43
N TYR A 108 9.75 8.23 -4.02
CA TYR A 108 9.55 7.87 -2.63
C TYR A 108 10.70 7.00 -2.17
N CYS A 109 11.26 7.29 -1.00
CA CYS A 109 12.34 6.50 -0.43
C CYS A 109 11.87 5.04 -0.26
N THR A 110 12.59 4.12 -0.89
CA THR A 110 12.34 2.70 -0.71
C THR A 110 13.10 2.19 0.52
N ARG A 111 12.79 0.97 0.99
CA ARG A 111 13.49 0.35 2.14
C ARG A 111 15.02 0.31 1.97
N LEU A 112 15.52 0.34 0.74
CA LEU A 112 16.96 0.33 0.43
C LEU A 112 17.62 1.73 0.49
N GLY A 113 16.88 2.76 0.91
CA GLY A 113 17.42 4.12 1.03
C GLY A 113 17.63 4.84 -0.30
N THR A 114 17.17 4.26 -1.40
CA THR A 114 17.19 4.91 -2.71
C THR A 114 15.99 5.83 -2.85
N CYS A 115 16.31 7.13 -2.98
CA CYS A 115 15.41 8.20 -3.41
C CYS A 115 15.65 8.48 -4.88
#